data_AF-K0ICA8-F1
#
_entry.id   AF-K0ICA8-F1
#
_cell.length_a   1.000
_cell.length_b   1.000
_cell.length_c   1.000
_cell.angle_alpha   90.00
_cell.angle_beta   90.00
_cell.angle_gamma   90.00
#
_symmetry.space_group_name_H-M   'P 1'
#
loop_
_entity.id
_entity.type
_entity.pdbx_description
1 polymer ?
#
loop_
_entity_poly.entity_id
_entity_poly.type
_entity_poly.pdbx_seq_one_letter_code
_entity_poly.pdbx_strand_id
1 'polypeptide(L)'
;MQALALVCHEIVSTILISTKRRFVRSLSHDEDSDDDEMELKRLLGVVSDKGLKTLDVVELERLRVLLQAKDYGDNKKANKSKAKLLKQINSAFYDLHRPRRFL
;
A
#
# COMPACT_ATOMS: atom_id res chain seq x y z
N MET A 1 -5.70 -17.58 14.81
CA MET A 1 -4.88 -16.81 13.85
C MET A 1 -5.77 -16.12 12.79
N GLN A 2 -6.65 -15.19 13.18
CA GLN A 2 -7.57 -14.53 12.23
C GLN A 2 -7.67 -12.99 12.37
N ALA A 3 -7.10 -12.38 13.41
CA ALA A 3 -7.26 -10.94 13.66
C ALA A 3 -6.43 -10.03 12.71
N LEU A 4 -5.38 -10.54 12.06
CA LEU A 4 -4.57 -9.74 11.13
C LEU A 4 -5.19 -9.58 9.73
N ALA A 5 -6.04 -10.51 9.29
CA ALA A 5 -6.64 -10.47 7.96
C ALA A 5 -7.74 -9.39 7.85
N LEU A 6 -8.53 -9.18 8.91
CA LEU A 6 -9.60 -8.17 8.91
C LEU A 6 -9.08 -6.73 8.85
N VAL A 7 -7.93 -6.45 9.46
CA VAL A 7 -7.36 -5.09 9.48
C VAL A 7 -6.81 -4.71 8.10
N CYS A 8 -6.28 -5.65 7.33
CA CYS A 8 -5.82 -5.38 5.96
C CYS A 8 -6.99 -5.03 5.03
N HIS A 9 -8.13 -5.73 5.14
CA HIS A 9 -9.28 -5.49 4.27
C HIS A 9 -9.93 -4.12 4.52
N GLU A 10 -10.10 -3.68 5.78
CA GLU A 10 -10.65 -2.35 6.09
C GLU A 10 -9.72 -1.20 5.68
N ILE A 11 -8.40 -1.36 5.85
CA ILE A 11 -7.39 -0.36 5.48
C ILE A 11 -7.33 -0.19 3.96
N VAL A 12 -7.26 -1.30 3.22
CA VAL A 12 -7.15 -1.28 1.77
C VAL A 12 -8.47 -0.82 1.14
N SER A 13 -9.62 -1.25 1.68
CA SER A 13 -10.93 -0.77 1.22
C SER A 13 -11.12 0.72 1.49
N THR A 14 -10.65 1.26 2.63
CA THR A 14 -10.70 2.72 2.89
C THR A 14 -9.80 3.51 1.94
N ILE A 15 -8.61 2.99 1.60
CA ILE A 15 -7.70 3.61 0.63
C ILE A 15 -8.35 3.56 -0.77
N LEU A 16 -8.77 2.38 -1.26
CA LEU A 16 -9.41 2.21 -2.58
C LEU A 16 -10.73 3.00 -2.71
N ILE A 17 -11.59 3.01 -1.69
CA ILE A 17 -12.85 3.77 -1.69
C ILE A 17 -12.57 5.28 -1.70
N SER A 18 -11.52 5.73 -1.01
CA SER A 18 -11.08 7.14 -1.06
C SER A 18 -10.51 7.52 -2.44
N THR A 19 -9.82 6.60 -3.12
CA THR A 19 -9.32 6.82 -4.50
C THR A 19 -10.46 6.86 -5.52
N LYS A 20 -11.52 6.06 -5.33
CA LYS A 20 -12.66 5.99 -6.27
C LYS A 20 -13.57 7.23 -6.23
N ARG A 21 -13.53 8.05 -5.17
CA ARG A 21 -14.31 9.30 -5.05
C ARG A 21 -13.62 10.57 -5.58
N ARG A 22 -12.32 10.52 -5.90
CA ARG A 22 -11.55 11.68 -6.38
C ARG A 22 -11.11 11.53 -7.84
N PHE A 23 -11.83 10.74 -8.64
CA PHE A 23 -11.58 10.59 -10.09
C PHE A 23 -12.05 11.80 -10.92
N VAL A 24 -12.76 12.74 -10.31
CA VAL A 24 -13.10 14.01 -10.95
C VAL A 24 -12.51 15.10 -10.08
N ARG A 25 -11.62 15.93 -10.65
CA ARG A 25 -10.99 17.13 -10.05
C ARG A 25 -9.64 16.87 -9.36
N SER A 26 -8.61 16.71 -10.17
CA SER A 26 -7.66 17.81 -10.45
C SER A 26 -6.61 17.34 -11.46
N LEU A 27 -6.72 17.83 -12.69
CA LEU A 27 -5.63 17.82 -13.67
C LEU A 27 -4.54 18.79 -13.20
N SER A 28 -3.39 18.25 -12.84
CA SER A 28 -2.10 18.93 -12.89
C SER A 28 -1.09 17.87 -13.29
N HIS A 29 -0.68 17.98 -14.56
CA HIS A 29 -0.13 16.95 -15.43
C HIS A 29 1.40 17.00 -15.35
N ASP A 30 1.98 16.08 -14.59
CA ASP A 30 3.37 15.63 -14.74
C ASP A 30 3.29 14.18 -15.25
N GLU A 31 3.72 13.90 -16.48
CA GLU A 31 3.44 12.62 -17.17
C GLU A 31 4.03 11.38 -16.49
N ASP A 32 5.02 11.54 -15.60
CA ASP A 32 5.55 10.44 -14.79
C ASP A 32 4.59 9.99 -13.67
N SER A 33 3.58 10.80 -13.31
CA SER A 33 2.67 10.53 -12.20
C SER A 33 1.62 9.44 -12.50
N ASP A 34 1.28 9.22 -13.77
CA ASP A 34 0.18 8.31 -14.13
C ASP A 34 0.60 6.84 -14.02
N ASP A 35 1.82 6.51 -14.45
CA ASP A 35 2.37 5.16 -14.34
C ASP A 35 2.57 4.75 -12.88
N ASP A 36 3.12 5.65 -12.06
CA ASP A 36 3.28 5.42 -10.63
C ASP A 36 1.93 5.28 -9.91
N GLU A 37 0.90 6.03 -10.33
CA GLU A 37 -0.44 5.87 -9.79
C GLU A 37 -1.09 4.54 -10.21
N MET A 38 -0.90 4.11 -11.45
CA MET A 38 -1.37 2.80 -11.94
C MET A 38 -0.66 1.66 -11.21
N GLU A 39 0.65 1.75 -11.05
CA GLU A 39 1.46 0.74 -10.36
C GLU A 39 1.10 0.66 -8.87
N LEU A 40 0.89 1.81 -8.22
CA LEU A 40 0.39 1.85 -6.84
C LEU A 40 -0.96 1.14 -6.71
N LYS A 41 -1.90 1.42 -7.63
CA LYS A 41 -3.21 0.74 -7.65
C LYS A 41 -3.06 -0.77 -7.87
N ARG A 42 -2.19 -1.19 -8.80
CA ARG A 42 -1.91 -2.61 -9.08
C ARG A 42 -1.40 -3.32 -7.83
N LEU A 43 -0.37 -2.77 -7.18
CA LEU A 43 0.24 -3.36 -5.98
C LEU A 43 -0.73 -3.38 -4.80
N LEU A 44 -1.50 -2.30 -4.60
CA LEU A 44 -2.55 -2.28 -3.58
C LEU A 44 -3.65 -3.31 -3.85
N GLY A 45 -4.01 -3.54 -5.12
CA GLY A 45 -4.94 -4.59 -5.52
C GLY A 45 -4.42 -5.98 -5.14
N VAL A 46 -3.16 -6.29 -5.47
CA VAL A 46 -2.53 -7.57 -5.09
C VAL A 46 -2.51 -7.75 -3.56
N VAL A 47 -2.18 -6.69 -2.82
CA VAL A 47 -2.20 -6.72 -1.34
C VAL A 47 -3.61 -6.89 -0.78
N SER A 48 -4.61 -6.28 -1.41
CA SER A 48 -6.02 -6.46 -1.04
C SER A 48 -6.46 -7.92 -1.18
N ASP A 49 -6.10 -8.53 -2.31
CA ASP A 49 -6.63 -9.83 -2.72
C ASP A 49 -5.85 -10.98 -2.08
N LYS A 50 -4.52 -10.86 -2.00
CA LYS A 50 -3.61 -11.94 -1.62
C LYS A 50 -2.78 -11.63 -0.37
N GLY A 51 -2.71 -10.37 0.04
CA GLY A 51 -1.91 -9.92 1.18
C GLY A 51 -0.45 -9.62 0.84
N LEU A 52 0.21 -8.88 1.75
CA LEU A 52 1.58 -8.37 1.60
C LEU A 52 2.66 -9.45 1.38
N LYS A 53 2.45 -10.66 1.90
CA LYS A 53 3.44 -11.76 1.81
C LYS A 53 3.59 -12.33 0.40
N THR A 54 2.70 -11.94 -0.51
CA THR A 54 2.70 -12.39 -1.91
C THR A 54 3.59 -11.53 -2.80
N LEU A 55 3.88 -10.31 -2.36
CA LEU A 55 4.80 -9.41 -3.06
C LEU A 55 6.24 -9.84 -2.79
N ASP A 56 7.08 -9.75 -3.81
CA ASP A 56 8.52 -9.94 -3.64
C ASP A 56 9.19 -8.72 -2.99
N VAL A 57 10.50 -8.81 -2.75
CA VAL A 57 11.28 -7.74 -2.11
C VAL A 57 11.25 -6.45 -2.94
N VAL A 58 11.30 -6.54 -4.27
CA VAL A 58 11.32 -5.40 -5.18
C VAL A 58 9.95 -4.74 -5.22
N GLU A 59 8.88 -5.53 -5.32
CA GLU A 59 7.50 -5.06 -5.33
C GLU A 59 7.10 -4.44 -3.98
N LEU A 60 7.57 -5.00 -2.86
CA LEU A 60 7.38 -4.40 -1.53
C LEU A 60 8.11 -3.06 -1.42
N GLU A 61 9.34 -2.95 -1.94
CA GLU A 61 10.09 -1.69 -1.94
C GLU A 61 9.36 -0.65 -2.77
N ARG A 62 8.92 -1.05 -3.97
CA ARG A 62 8.20 -0.17 -4.89
C ARG A 62 6.89 0.32 -4.26
N LEU A 63 6.11 -0.56 -3.65
CA LEU A 63 4.91 -0.18 -2.92
C LEU A 63 5.22 0.81 -1.78
N ARG A 64 6.33 0.62 -1.07
CA ARG A 64 6.76 1.53 0.01
C ARG A 64 7.05 2.93 -0.53
N VAL A 65 7.85 3.03 -1.59
CA VAL A 65 8.25 4.30 -2.22
C VAL A 65 7.02 5.05 -2.74
N LEU A 66 6.15 4.36 -3.49
CA LEU A 66 4.93 4.95 -4.04
C LEU A 66 3.99 5.44 -2.94
N LEU A 67 3.83 4.68 -1.85
CA LEU A 67 3.03 5.12 -0.71
C LEU A 67 3.65 6.32 0.00
N GLN A 68 4.97 6.38 0.15
CA GLN A 68 5.65 7.52 0.78
C GLN A 68 5.44 8.80 -0.02
N ALA A 69 5.61 8.73 -1.34
CA ALA A 69 5.39 9.83 -2.27
C ALA A 69 3.93 10.28 -2.34
N LYS A 70 2.96 9.37 -2.20
CA LYS A 70 1.54 9.71 -2.32
C LYS A 70 1.08 10.65 -1.20
N ASP A 71 0.68 11.86 -1.58
CA ASP A 71 0.02 12.80 -0.68
C ASP A 71 -1.51 12.58 -0.70
N TYR A 72 -2.09 12.39 0.49
CA TYR A 72 -3.54 12.28 0.67
C TYR A 72 -4.18 13.60 1.15
N GLY A 73 -3.40 14.67 1.30
CA GLY A 73 -3.82 15.96 1.84
C GLY A 73 -4.39 15.82 3.25
N ASP A 74 -5.48 16.54 3.53
CA ASP A 74 -6.13 16.56 4.86
C ASP A 74 -6.95 15.31 5.22
N ASN A 75 -6.91 14.26 4.39
CA ASN A 75 -7.64 13.03 4.67
C ASN A 75 -6.97 12.23 5.81
N LYS A 76 -7.34 12.57 7.05
CA LYS A 76 -6.84 11.92 8.28
C LYS A 76 -6.99 10.40 8.26
N LYS A 77 -8.08 9.87 7.68
CA LYS A 77 -8.31 8.41 7.59
C LYS A 77 -7.34 7.76 6.61
N ALA A 78 -7.13 8.36 5.44
CA ALA A 78 -6.19 7.88 4.45
C ALA A 78 -4.75 7.94 4.96
N ASN A 79 -4.33 9.05 5.59
CA ASN A 79 -3.00 9.18 6.17
C ASN A 79 -2.74 8.16 7.30
N LYS A 80 -3.72 7.91 8.17
CA LYS A 80 -3.62 6.85 9.20
C LYS A 80 -3.50 5.45 8.57
N SER A 81 -4.22 5.21 7.48
CA SER A 81 -4.20 3.94 6.74
C SER A 81 -2.86 3.73 6.03
N LYS A 82 -2.33 4.77 5.36
CA LYS A 82 -0.98 4.81 4.77
C LYS A 82 0.08 4.47 5.81
N ALA A 83 0.07 5.14 6.97
CA ALA A 83 1.04 4.92 8.02
C ALA A 83 1.02 3.47 8.56
N LYS A 84 -0.18 2.89 8.73
CA LYS A 84 -0.32 1.48 9.13
C LYS A 84 0.23 0.53 8.07
N LEU A 85 -0.09 0.76 6.81
CA LEU A 85 0.36 -0.08 5.71
C LEU A 85 1.88 -0.04 5.55
N LEU A 86 2.50 1.15 5.65
CA LEU A 86 3.96 1.30 5.66
C LEU A 86 4.62 0.52 6.81
N LYS A 87 4.03 0.53 8.00
CA LYS A 87 4.52 -0.27 9.13
C LYS A 87 4.45 -1.77 8.85
N GLN A 88 3.37 -2.24 8.21
CA GLN A 88 3.23 -3.64 7.83
C GLN A 88 4.23 -4.05 6.74
N ILE A 89 4.46 -3.19 5.75
CA ILE A 89 5.48 -3.40 4.70
C ILE A 89 6.86 -3.54 5.33
N ASN A 90 7.25 -2.64 6.24
CA ASN A 90 8.54 -2.72 6.92
C ASN A 90 8.71 -4.02 7.73
N SER A 91 7.63 -4.49 8.38
CA SER A 91 7.64 -5.78 9.08
C SER A 91 7.83 -6.95 8.10
N ALA A 92 7.12 -6.94 6.98
CA ALA A 92 7.24 -7.98 5.95
C ALA A 92 8.64 -8.01 5.34
N PHE A 93 9.24 -6.84 5.11
CA PHE A 93 10.65 -6.70 4.71
C PHE A 93 11.61 -7.37 5.68
N TYR A 94 11.46 -7.09 6.97
CA TYR A 94 12.30 -7.69 8.01
C TYR A 94 12.15 -9.21 8.05
N ASP A 95 10.91 -9.72 7.96
CA ASP A 95 10.63 -11.16 7.97
C ASP A 95 11.25 -11.88 6.75
N LEU A 96 11.26 -11.24 5.58
CA LEU A 96 11.91 -11.76 4.36
C LEU A 96 13.44 -11.78 4.49
N HIS A 97 14.04 -10.77 5.11
CA HIS A 97 15.49 -10.67 5.29
C HIS A 97 16.01 -11.46 6.48
N ARG A 98 15.14 -11.88 7.39
CA ARG A 98 15.55 -12.69 8.53
C ARG A 98 15.95 -14.08 8.04
N PRO A 99 17.21 -14.52 8.25
CA PRO A 99 17.59 -15.88 7.91
C PRO A 99 16.67 -16.82 8.68
N ARG A 100 16.10 -17.81 7.99
CA ARG A 100 15.32 -18.87 8.63
C ARG A 100 16.26 -19.57 9.60
N ARG A 101 16.18 -19.21 10.89
CA ARG A 101 16.85 -19.93 11.96
C ARG A 101 16.27 -21.33 11.95
N PHE A 102 16.98 -22.25 11.31
CA PHE A 102 16.81 -23.67 11.53
C PHE A 102 17.22 -23.91 12.99
N LEU A 103 16.24 -24.23 13.84
CA LEU A 103 16.44 -24.84 15.15
C LEU A 103 16.42 -26.35 14.97
#